data_AF-A0AAD9R1A1-F1
#
_entry.id   AF-A0AAD9R1A1-F1
#
_cell.length_a   1.000
_cell.length_b   1.000
_cell.length_c   1.000
_cell.angle_alpha   90.00
_cell.angle_beta   90.00
_cell.angle_gamma   90.00
#
_symmetry.space_group_name_H-M   'P 1'
#
loop_
_entity.id
_entity.type
_entity.pdbx_description
1 polymer ?
#
loop_
_entity_poly.entity_id
_entity_poly.type
_entity_poly.pdbx_seq_one_letter_code
_entity_poly.pdbx_strand_id
1 'polypeptide(L)'
;MDLMSYLSDDEWEVVKEPLDMEGFDEYRIVHRCSEGGGNFKYSAVHTRDEIPVEIRISGASPNRDPLKEIQLIKLRVDTNKFITGMEDCGDCVVRK
;
A
#
# COMPACT_ATOMS: atom_id res chain seq x y z
N MET A 1 6.19 13.33 1.63
CA MET A 1 6.97 12.42 2.48
C MET A 1 7.17 11.18 1.62
N ASP A 2 8.39 10.70 1.50
CA ASP A 2 8.73 9.64 0.54
C ASP A 2 8.31 8.27 1.08
N LEU A 3 7.33 7.62 0.43
CA LEU A 3 6.75 6.35 0.90
C LEU A 3 7.81 5.24 0.97
N MET A 4 8.79 5.28 0.05
CA MET A 4 9.85 4.27 -0.02
C MET A 4 10.75 4.23 1.20
N SER A 5 10.91 5.35 1.90
CA SER A 5 11.67 5.39 3.14
C SER A 5 11.11 4.47 4.24
N TYR A 6 9.90 3.93 4.06
CA TYR A 6 9.23 3.02 5.00
C TYR A 6 9.05 1.60 4.45
N LEU A 7 9.55 1.31 3.27
CA LEU A 7 9.45 0.01 2.64
C LEU A 7 10.85 -0.61 2.56
N SER A 8 10.90 -1.94 2.55
CA SER A 8 12.15 -2.68 2.42
C SER A 8 12.61 -2.64 0.97
N ASP A 9 13.79 -2.07 0.72
CA ASP A 9 14.42 -2.03 -0.61
C ASP A 9 14.65 -3.44 -1.20
N ASP A 10 14.70 -4.49 -0.36
CA ASP A 10 14.80 -5.88 -0.81
C ASP A 10 13.49 -6.42 -1.40
N GLU A 11 12.34 -5.89 -0.99
CA GLU A 11 11.01 -6.38 -1.40
C GLU A 11 10.27 -5.42 -2.33
N TRP A 12 10.63 -4.14 -2.33
CA TRP A 12 9.93 -3.07 -3.06
C TRP A 12 10.86 -2.33 -4.01
N GLU A 13 10.32 -1.85 -5.12
CA GLU A 13 11.04 -1.01 -6.08
C GLU A 13 10.19 0.14 -6.62
N VAL A 14 10.84 1.28 -6.93
CA VAL A 14 10.19 2.42 -7.58
C VAL A 14 10.25 2.19 -9.07
N VAL A 15 9.10 2.23 -9.73
CA VAL A 15 9.01 2.22 -11.17
C VAL A 15 8.58 3.61 -11.64
N LYS A 16 9.51 4.28 -12.35
CA LYS A 16 9.39 5.67 -12.81
C LYS A 16 8.84 5.78 -14.22
N GLU A 17 7.68 5.21 -14.50
CA GLU A 17 6.97 5.39 -15.77
C GLU A 17 5.47 5.24 -15.51
N PRO A 18 4.57 5.75 -16.40
CA PRO A 18 3.17 5.40 -16.32
C PRO A 18 3.03 3.94 -16.74
N LEU A 19 3.45 3.02 -15.87
CA LEU A 19 2.87 1.69 -15.85
C LEU A 19 1.38 1.94 -15.77
N ASP A 20 0.66 1.44 -16.77
CA ASP A 20 -0.79 1.30 -16.76
C ASP A 20 -1.23 1.16 -15.30
N MET A 21 -1.98 2.12 -14.77
CA MET A 21 -2.58 2.06 -13.42
C MET A 21 -3.62 0.93 -13.34
N GLU A 22 -3.47 -0.10 -14.16
CA GLU A 22 -4.27 -1.30 -14.23
C GLU A 22 -4.14 -2.05 -12.91
N GLY A 23 -5.29 -2.23 -12.26
CA GLY A 23 -5.39 -2.84 -10.94
C GLY A 23 -5.05 -1.92 -9.77
N PHE A 24 -4.73 -0.64 -10.01
CA PHE A 24 -4.67 0.35 -8.94
C PHE A 24 -6.04 0.97 -8.71
N ASP A 25 -6.60 0.69 -7.54
CA ASP A 25 -7.86 1.28 -7.10
C ASP A 25 -7.64 2.20 -5.90
N GLU A 26 -8.50 3.20 -5.73
CA GLU A 26 -8.40 4.15 -4.62
C GLU A 26 -9.09 3.60 -3.37
N TYR A 27 -8.32 3.53 -2.29
CA TYR A 27 -8.75 3.06 -0.99
C TYR A 27 -8.66 4.17 0.05
N ARG A 28 -9.68 4.25 0.89
CA ARG A 28 -9.66 5.07 2.11
C ARG A 28 -9.28 4.20 3.30
N ILE A 29 -8.11 4.44 3.88
CA ILE A 29 -7.63 3.74 5.09
C ILE A 29 -8.40 4.26 6.31
N VAL A 30 -9.09 3.36 7.01
CA VAL A 30 -9.93 3.65 8.17
C VAL A 30 -9.23 3.26 9.47
N HIS A 31 -8.65 2.05 9.51
CA HIS A 31 -7.97 1.52 10.68
C HIS A 31 -6.65 0.86 10.30
N ARG A 32 -5.66 0.95 11.19
CA ARG A 32 -4.29 0.46 10.99
C ARG A 32 -3.91 -0.45 12.16
N CYS A 33 -3.35 -1.61 11.87
CA CYS A 33 -2.92 -2.58 12.87
C CYS A 33 -1.55 -3.11 12.48
N SER A 34 -0.57 -3.03 13.38
CA SER A 34 0.74 -3.65 13.20
C SER A 34 0.67 -5.11 13.60
N GLU A 35 1.15 -6.01 12.74
CA GLU A 35 1.30 -7.44 13.04
C GLU A 35 2.73 -7.79 13.45
N GLY A 36 3.63 -6.78 13.49
CA GLY A 36 5.04 -6.93 13.83
C GLY A 36 5.90 -7.36 12.64
N GLY A 37 7.22 -7.15 12.76
CA GLY A 37 8.20 -7.59 11.76
C GLY A 37 8.03 -6.98 10.37
N GLY A 38 7.50 -5.75 10.26
CA GLY A 38 7.27 -5.09 8.98
C GLY A 38 5.97 -5.48 8.29
N ASN A 39 5.06 -6.14 9.01
CA ASN A 39 3.74 -6.51 8.52
C ASN A 39 2.67 -5.62 9.15
N PHE A 40 1.76 -5.14 8.30
CA PHE A 40 0.65 -4.30 8.72
C PHE A 40 -0.63 -4.73 8.03
N LYS A 41 -1.72 -4.51 8.74
CA LYS A 41 -3.08 -4.85 8.36
C LYS A 41 -3.94 -3.61 8.43
N TYR A 42 -4.70 -3.36 7.39
CA TYR A 42 -5.54 -2.17 7.26
C TYR A 42 -6.99 -2.54 7.02
N SER A 43 -7.88 -1.86 7.72
CA SER A 43 -9.29 -1.79 7.33
C SER A 43 -9.41 -0.58 6.41
N ALA A 44 -9.81 -0.82 5.17
CA ALA A 44 -9.97 0.19 4.15
C ALA A 44 -11.37 0.14 3.55
N VAL A 45 -11.77 1.19 2.84
CA VAL A 45 -13.01 1.20 2.04
C VAL A 45 -12.61 1.44 0.60
N HIS A 46 -13.07 0.56 -0.30
CA HIS A 46 -12.96 0.79 -1.74
C HIS A 46 -13.82 1.99 -2.10
N THR A 47 -13.24 3.07 -2.62
CA THR A 47 -13.96 4.34 -2.81
C THR A 47 -15.06 4.26 -3.86
N ARG A 48 -14.87 3.42 -4.89
CA ARG A 48 -15.83 3.24 -5.98
C ARG A 48 -17.05 2.42 -5.58
N ASP A 49 -16.85 1.37 -4.78
CA ASP A 49 -17.90 0.40 -4.43
C ASP A 49 -18.43 0.63 -3.01
N GLU A 50 -17.78 1.50 -2.24
CA GLU A 50 -18.04 1.77 -0.82
C GLU A 50 -17.98 0.51 0.06
N ILE A 51 -17.29 -0.53 -0.41
CA ILE A 51 -17.17 -1.82 0.28
C ILE A 51 -16.01 -1.76 1.28
N PRO A 52 -16.25 -2.03 2.58
CA PRO A 52 -15.20 -2.23 3.55
C PRO A 52 -14.40 -3.50 3.21
N VAL A 53 -13.09 -3.36 3.16
CA VAL A 53 -12.16 -4.45 2.89
C VAL A 53 -11.03 -4.46 3.90
N GLU A 54 -10.49 -5.66 4.11
CA GLU A 54 -9.28 -5.86 4.87
C GLU A 54 -8.14 -6.11 3.89
N ILE A 55 -7.07 -5.31 3.98
CA ILE A 55 -5.89 -5.43 3.13
C ILE A 55 -4.62 -5.49 3.99
N ARG A 56 -3.55 -6.08 3.46
CA ARG A 56 -2.31 -6.33 4.20
C ARG A 56 -1.11 -5.87 3.41
N ILE A 57 -0.08 -5.40 4.11
CA ILE A 57 1.23 -5.16 3.54
C ILE A 57 2.27 -5.93 4.34
N SER A 58 3.27 -6.43 3.63
CA SER A 58 4.47 -7.05 4.19
C SER A 58 5.69 -6.42 3.54
N GLY A 59 6.86 -6.56 4.19
CA GLY A 59 8.08 -5.94 3.70
C GLY A 59 8.13 -4.43 3.92
N ALA A 60 7.36 -3.92 4.89
CA ALA A 60 7.55 -2.58 5.39
C ALA A 60 8.69 -2.57 6.43
N SER A 61 9.18 -1.38 6.75
CA SER A 61 10.13 -1.19 7.84
C SER A 61 9.51 -1.67 9.16
N PRO A 62 10.23 -2.47 9.97
CA PRO A 62 9.68 -3.02 11.22
C PRO A 62 9.29 -1.96 12.25
N ASN A 63 9.84 -0.74 12.12
CA ASN A 63 9.68 0.33 13.09
C ASN A 63 8.63 1.37 12.69
N ARG A 64 8.06 1.31 11.47
CA ARG A 64 7.15 2.36 11.00
C ARG A 64 6.14 1.85 9.97
N ASP A 65 4.88 2.18 10.23
CA ASP A 65 3.75 1.95 9.31
C ASP A 65 3.89 2.86 8.07
N PRO A 66 3.98 2.30 6.86
CA PRO A 66 4.16 3.08 5.63
C PRO A 66 2.93 3.95 5.29
N LEU A 67 1.74 3.58 5.76
CA LEU A 67 0.49 4.30 5.50
C LEU A 67 0.01 5.11 6.72
N LYS A 68 0.86 5.30 7.73
CA LYS A 68 0.49 5.97 9.00
C LYS A 68 -0.17 7.33 8.81
N GLU A 69 0.35 8.12 7.88
CA GLU A 69 -0.06 9.51 7.63
C GLU A 69 -0.89 9.65 6.35
N ILE A 70 -1.24 8.53 5.71
CA ILE A 70 -1.95 8.48 4.44
C ILE A 70 -3.35 7.93 4.66
N GLN A 71 -4.36 8.74 4.36
CA GLN A 71 -5.76 8.36 4.52
C GLN A 71 -6.40 7.87 3.22
N LEU A 72 -6.00 8.45 2.09
CA LEU A 72 -6.50 8.12 0.76
C LEU A 72 -5.30 7.81 -0.13
N ILE A 73 -5.32 6.64 -0.76
CA ILE A 73 -4.18 6.16 -1.58
C ILE A 73 -4.68 5.19 -2.64
N LYS A 74 -4.03 5.19 -3.80
CA LYS A 74 -4.24 4.17 -4.82
C LYS A 74 -3.34 2.98 -4.55
N LEU A 75 -3.95 1.81 -4.42
CA LEU A 75 -3.26 0.56 -4.11
C LEU A 75 -3.57 -0.46 -5.18
N ARG A 76 -2.56 -1.26 -5.53
CA ARG A 76 -2.74 -2.52 -6.23
C ARG A 76 -2.80 -3.64 -5.22
N VAL A 77 -3.89 -4.39 -5.22
CA VAL A 77 -4.15 -5.45 -4.25
C VAL A 77 -4.37 -6.77 -4.98
N ASP A 78 -3.69 -7.82 -4.54
CA ASP A 78 -3.83 -9.16 -5.14
C ASP A 78 -5.13 -9.87 -4.69
N THR A 79 -5.35 -11.08 -5.20
CA THR A 79 -6.53 -11.90 -4.87
C THR A 79 -6.59 -12.30 -3.39
N ASN A 80 -5.45 -12.33 -2.69
CA ASN A 80 -5.31 -12.65 -1.27
C ASN A 80 -5.34 -11.41 -0.36
N LYS A 81 -5.66 -10.24 -0.92
CA LYS A 81 -5.74 -8.96 -0.22
C LYS A 81 -4.39 -8.42 0.27
N PHE A 82 -3.29 -8.82 -0.38
CA PHE A 82 -1.99 -8.20 -0.16
C PHE A 82 -1.78 -7.01 -1.10
N ILE A 83 -1.30 -5.92 -0.54
CA ILE A 83 -0.82 -4.76 -1.27
C ILE A 83 0.43 -5.21 -2.03
N THR A 84 0.40 -5.06 -3.34
CA THR A 84 1.49 -5.36 -4.28
C THR A 84 1.95 -4.10 -5.03
N GLY A 85 1.22 -2.99 -4.88
CA GLY A 85 1.64 -1.70 -5.41
C GLY A 85 0.97 -0.54 -4.67
N MET A 86 1.65 0.60 -4.64
CA MET A 86 1.21 1.87 -4.06
C MET A 86 1.58 3.00 -5.02
N GLU A 87 0.67 3.93 -5.27
CA GLU A 87 0.98 5.17 -5.96
C GLU A 87 1.48 6.21 -4.96
N ASP A 88 2.63 6.82 -5.25
CA ASP A 88 3.23 7.89 -4.45
C ASP A 88 3.62 9.06 -5.36
N CYS A 89 2.77 10.09 -5.38
CA CYS A 89 3.03 11.38 -6.05
C CYS A 89 3.42 11.28 -7.55
N GLY A 90 2.82 10.34 -8.28
CA GLY A 90 3.07 10.10 -9.70
C GLY A 90 4.10 9.00 -10.01
N ASP A 91 4.80 8.50 -8.99
CA ASP A 91 5.61 7.29 -9.09
C ASP A 91 4.81 6.07 -8.58
N CYS A 92 5.11 4.89 -9.13
CA CYS A 92 4.53 3.64 -8.66
C CYS A 92 5.58 2.86 -7.87
N VAL A 93 5.25 2.53 -6.63
CA VAL A 93 6.01 1.60 -5.81
C VAL A 93 5.39 0.23 -5.94
N VAL A 94 6.13 -0.75 -6.43
CA VAL A 94 5.62 -2.12 -6.63
C VAL A 94 6.47 -3.13 -5.88
N ARG A 95 5.85 -4.26 -5.54
CA ARG A 95 6.55 -5.39 -4.96
C ARG A 95 7.30 -6.16 -6.05
N LYS A 96 8.54 -6.56 -5.76
CA LYS A 96 9.39 -7.40 -6.62
C LYS A 96 8.87 -8.82 -6.78
#